data_AF-Q18MX4-F1
#
_entry.id   AF-Q18MX4-F1
#
_cell.length_a   1.000
_cell.length_b   1.000
_cell.length_c   1.000
_cell.angle_alpha   90.00
_cell.angle_beta   90.00
_cell.angle_gamma   90.00
#
_symmetry.space_group_name_H-M   'P 1'
#
loop_
_entity.id
_entity.type
_entity.pdbx_description
1 polymer ?
#
loop_
_entity_poly.entity_id
_entity_poly.type
_entity_poly.pdbx_seq_one_letter_code
_entity_poly.pdbx_strand_id
1 'polypeptide(L)'
;LAGEGDPAQLDAILPKGERIEALDHARGSRRLAILRDGRLAAALFVTREGLLPSRDWLIAQIGEAASPAVLAGAPPGAREDRGPIVCLCFDVGLKTIVSAVASQQLTSVEAVGAALSAGTNCGSCRPAIRRLIEQNRSVANA
;
A
#
# COMPACT_ATOMS: atom_id res chain seq x y z
N LEU A 1 -17.34 1.51 24.73
CA LEU A 1 -16.19 1.04 23.93
C LEU A 1 -16.52 1.28 22.46
N ALA A 2 -15.64 1.89 21.68
CA ALA A 2 -15.82 1.92 20.23
C ALA A 2 -15.82 0.46 19.71
N GLY A 3 -16.83 0.07 18.93
CA GLY A 3 -16.88 -1.26 18.28
C GLY A 3 -18.10 -2.14 18.56
N GLU A 4 -19.03 -1.74 19.43
CA GLU A 4 -20.27 -2.51 19.71
C GLU A 4 -21.48 -2.05 18.85
N GLY A 5 -21.26 -1.14 17.91
CA GLY A 5 -22.31 -0.59 17.06
C GLY A 5 -22.72 -1.53 15.93
N ASP A 6 -24.00 -1.49 15.54
CA ASP A 6 -24.50 -2.22 14.38
C ASP A 6 -23.79 -1.75 13.10
N PRO A 7 -23.09 -2.65 12.37
CA PRO A 7 -22.42 -2.30 11.11
C PRO A 7 -23.34 -1.67 10.07
N ALA A 8 -24.64 -1.93 10.12
CA ALA A 8 -25.63 -1.31 9.23
C ALA A 8 -25.70 0.21 9.42
N GLN A 9 -25.31 0.74 10.58
CA GLN A 9 -25.23 2.19 10.81
C GLN A 9 -24.20 2.85 9.89
N LEU A 10 -23.13 2.14 9.51
CA LEU A 10 -22.14 2.66 8.56
C LEU A 10 -22.74 2.90 7.17
N ASP A 11 -23.70 2.07 6.76
CA ASP A 11 -24.40 2.28 5.50
C ASP A 11 -25.42 3.42 5.60
N ALA A 12 -26.05 3.60 6.77
CA ALA A 12 -27.03 4.66 6.99
C ALA A 12 -26.44 6.08 6.97
N ILE A 13 -25.16 6.24 7.34
CA ILE A 13 -24.47 7.54 7.32
C ILE A 13 -23.93 7.93 5.93
N LEU A 14 -23.91 6.99 4.98
CA LEU A 14 -23.45 7.29 3.62
C LEU A 14 -24.50 8.11 2.87
N PRO A 15 -24.08 9.08 2.03
CA PRO A 15 -25.01 9.83 1.21
C PRO A 15 -25.73 8.89 0.22
N LYS A 16 -26.95 9.26 -0.17
CA LYS A 16 -27.64 8.60 -1.30
C LYS A 16 -26.82 8.77 -2.60
N GLY A 17 -26.81 7.77 -3.46
CA GLY A 17 -26.14 7.79 -4.75
C GLY A 17 -25.99 6.39 -5.34
N GLU A 18 -25.40 6.30 -6.53
CA GLU A 18 -24.98 5.02 -7.10
C GLU A 18 -23.86 4.42 -6.24
N ARG A 19 -23.98 3.15 -5.87
CA ARG A 19 -23.03 2.47 -4.99
C ARG A 19 -22.19 1.49 -5.79
N ILE A 20 -20.87 1.60 -5.64
CA ILE A 20 -19.92 0.61 -6.13
C ILE A 20 -19.18 0.04 -4.93
N GLU A 21 -19.13 -1.30 -4.82
CA GLU A 21 -18.61 -2.00 -3.65
C GLU A 21 -17.64 -3.13 -4.06
N ALA A 22 -16.56 -3.26 -3.28
CA ALA A 22 -15.66 -4.40 -3.29
C ALA A 22 -15.58 -4.97 -1.86
N LEU A 23 -15.97 -6.24 -1.73
CA LEU A 23 -16.03 -6.96 -0.46
C LEU A 23 -15.20 -8.24 -0.56
N ASP A 24 -14.28 -8.42 0.38
CA ASP A 24 -13.48 -9.62 0.54
C ASP A 24 -13.62 -10.11 1.98
N HIS A 25 -14.52 -11.09 2.17
CA HIS A 25 -14.78 -11.67 3.49
C HIS A 25 -13.59 -12.43 4.06
N ALA A 26 -12.81 -13.09 3.21
CA ALA A 26 -11.66 -13.88 3.64
C ALA A 26 -10.56 -12.97 4.22
N ARG A 27 -10.36 -11.79 3.62
CA ARG A 27 -9.41 -10.77 4.09
C ARG A 27 -10.01 -9.76 5.07
N GLY A 28 -11.32 -9.82 5.31
CA GLY A 28 -12.03 -8.85 6.15
C GLY A 28 -11.93 -7.41 5.62
N SER A 29 -12.02 -7.23 4.30
CA SER A 29 -11.95 -5.92 3.64
C SER A 29 -13.27 -5.55 2.98
N ARG A 30 -13.71 -4.31 3.18
CA ARG A 30 -14.89 -3.72 2.52
C ARG A 30 -14.53 -2.31 2.05
N ARG A 31 -14.74 -2.04 0.77
CA ARG A 31 -14.40 -0.78 0.12
C ARG A 31 -15.56 -0.31 -0.74
N LEU A 32 -15.91 0.95 -0.60
CA LEU A 32 -17.13 1.52 -1.14
C LEU A 32 -16.88 2.89 -1.72
N ALA A 33 -17.54 3.17 -2.84
CA ALA A 33 -17.67 4.49 -3.42
C ALA A 33 -19.15 4.78 -3.66
N ILE A 34 -19.59 5.97 -3.29
CA ILE A 34 -20.90 6.52 -3.64
C ILE A 34 -20.68 7.57 -4.72
N LEU A 35 -21.38 7.43 -5.85
CA LEU A 35 -21.35 8.37 -6.95
C LEU A 35 -22.66 9.17 -7.02
N ARG A 36 -22.54 10.44 -7.42
CA ARG A 36 -23.64 11.31 -7.83
C ARG A 36 -23.26 11.95 -9.14
N ASP A 37 -24.11 11.80 -10.15
CA ASP A 37 -23.89 12.36 -11.49
C ASP A 37 -22.52 11.95 -12.08
N GLY A 38 -22.13 10.70 -11.85
CA GLY A 38 -20.84 10.15 -12.30
C GLY A 38 -19.61 10.64 -11.52
N ARG A 39 -19.78 11.38 -10.42
CA ARG A 39 -18.71 11.95 -9.60
C ARG A 39 -18.71 11.38 -8.18
N LEU A 40 -17.54 11.23 -7.56
CA LEU A 40 -17.39 10.64 -6.24
C LEU A 40 -17.97 11.56 -5.15
N ALA A 41 -19.03 11.11 -4.47
CA ALA A 41 -19.67 11.84 -3.37
C ALA A 41 -19.18 11.38 -1.99
N ALA A 42 -18.82 10.11 -1.83
CA ALA A 42 -18.27 9.56 -0.59
C ALA A 42 -17.49 8.27 -0.86
N ALA A 43 -16.62 7.90 0.08
CA ALA A 43 -15.95 6.60 0.10
C ALA A 43 -15.84 6.05 1.52
N LEU A 44 -15.92 4.72 1.67
CA LEU A 44 -15.73 4.02 2.94
C LEU A 44 -14.73 2.87 2.75
N PHE A 45 -13.72 2.83 3.61
CA PHE A 45 -12.71 1.77 3.65
C PHE A 45 -12.71 1.15 5.04
N VAL A 46 -12.99 -0.14 5.09
CA VAL A 46 -12.90 -0.97 6.29
C VAL A 46 -11.97 -2.12 5.98
N THR A 47 -11.03 -2.38 6.89
CA THR A 47 -10.05 -3.45 6.74
C THR A 47 -9.67 -3.98 8.11
N ARG A 48 -9.48 -5.30 8.22
CA ARG A 48 -9.05 -5.94 9.46
C ARG A 48 -7.56 -5.72 9.74
N GLU A 49 -6.72 -5.89 8.71
CA GLU A 49 -5.25 -5.88 8.84
C GLU A 49 -4.54 -5.10 7.71
N GLY A 50 -5.31 -4.61 6.72
CA GLY A 50 -4.74 -3.90 5.56
C GLY A 50 -4.40 -2.44 5.85
N LEU A 51 -3.57 -1.85 4.99
CA LEU A 51 -3.32 -0.41 4.99
C LEU A 51 -4.52 0.34 4.42
N LEU A 52 -4.86 1.46 5.05
CA LEU A 52 -5.85 2.39 4.52
C LEU A 52 -5.20 3.30 3.46
N PRO A 53 -5.98 3.77 2.46
CA PRO A 53 -5.51 4.78 1.52
C PRO A 53 -5.04 6.04 2.25
N SER A 54 -4.12 6.78 1.63
CA SER A 54 -3.77 8.13 2.12
C SER A 54 -5.02 9.00 2.19
N ARG A 55 -5.20 9.67 3.33
CA ARG A 55 -6.30 10.61 3.55
C ARG A 55 -6.31 11.72 2.51
N ASP A 56 -5.15 12.31 2.22
CA ASP A 56 -5.03 13.43 1.29
C ASP A 56 -5.40 13.02 -0.13
N TRP A 57 -5.00 11.80 -0.50
CA TRP A 57 -5.37 11.25 -1.81
C TRP A 57 -6.89 11.02 -1.91
N LEU A 58 -7.52 10.42 -0.89
CA LEU A 58 -8.97 10.21 -0.88
C LEU A 58 -9.74 11.53 -0.97
N ILE A 59 -9.31 12.56 -0.23
CA ILE A 59 -9.92 13.90 -0.28
C ILE A 59 -9.83 14.45 -1.70
N ALA A 60 -8.68 14.30 -2.37
CA ALA A 60 -8.49 14.77 -3.74
C ALA A 60 -9.36 14.05 -4.78
N GLN A 61 -9.96 12.89 -4.44
CA GLN A 61 -10.90 12.20 -5.33
C GLN A 61 -12.36 12.66 -5.13
N ILE A 62 -12.69 13.30 -4.01
CA ILE A 62 -14.07 13.75 -3.75
C ILE A 62 -14.47 14.81 -4.76
N GLY A 63 -15.57 14.58 -5.45
CA GLY A 63 -16.07 15.43 -6.52
C GLY A 63 -15.40 15.16 -7.87
N GLU A 64 -14.46 14.24 -8.01
CA GLU A 64 -13.89 13.86 -9.30
C GLU A 64 -14.73 12.79 -10.01
N ALA A 65 -14.53 12.65 -11.32
CA ALA A 65 -15.18 11.59 -12.10
C ALA A 65 -14.84 10.20 -11.54
N ALA A 66 -15.81 9.29 -11.59
CA ALA A 66 -15.64 7.93 -11.10
C ALA A 66 -14.42 7.23 -11.73
N SER A 67 -13.60 6.61 -10.89
CA SER A 67 -12.39 5.91 -11.30
C SER A 67 -12.22 4.61 -10.52
N PRO A 68 -11.82 3.49 -11.17
CA PRO A 68 -11.49 2.25 -10.47
C PRO A 68 -10.40 2.43 -9.41
N ALA A 69 -9.54 3.45 -9.56
CA ALA A 69 -8.51 3.81 -8.59
C ALA A 69 -9.09 4.06 -7.20
N VAL A 70 -10.28 4.69 -7.12
CA VAL A 70 -10.97 4.97 -5.85
C VAL A 70 -11.13 3.68 -5.06
N LEU A 71 -11.73 2.64 -5.63
CA LEU A 71 -11.90 1.36 -4.93
C LEU A 71 -10.60 0.59 -4.72
N ALA A 72 -9.60 0.76 -5.60
CA ALA A 72 -8.27 0.24 -5.35
C ALA A 72 -7.61 0.90 -4.13
N GLY A 73 -8.06 2.09 -3.74
CA GLY A 73 -7.53 2.82 -2.59
C GLY A 73 -6.18 3.48 -2.86
N ALA A 74 -5.83 3.65 -4.15
CA ALA A 74 -4.56 4.22 -4.54
C ALA A 74 -4.65 4.77 -5.98
N PRO A 75 -3.87 5.81 -6.34
CA PRO A 75 -3.85 6.30 -7.71
C PRO A 75 -3.45 5.20 -8.70
N PRO A 76 -3.85 5.29 -9.98
CA PRO A 76 -3.33 4.38 -11.01
C PRO A 76 -1.80 4.42 -10.99
N GLY A 77 -1.16 3.26 -10.79
CA GLY A 77 0.30 3.17 -10.68
C GLY A 77 0.89 3.65 -9.35
N ALA A 78 0.08 3.82 -8.29
CA ALA A 78 0.57 4.02 -6.94
C ALA A 78 1.57 2.93 -6.57
N ARG A 79 2.83 3.35 -6.47
CA ARG A 79 3.94 2.46 -6.15
C ARG A 79 3.73 1.94 -4.73
N GLU A 80 3.79 0.62 -4.57
CA GLU A 80 3.86 -0.07 -3.27
C GLU A 80 4.66 0.77 -2.28
N ASP A 81 4.19 0.88 -1.03
CA ASP A 81 4.93 1.58 0.02
C ASP A 81 6.36 1.05 0.08
N ARG A 82 7.31 1.87 -0.38
CA ARG A 82 8.72 1.51 -0.49
C ARG A 82 9.45 1.68 0.84
N GLY A 83 8.80 2.23 1.87
CA GLY A 83 9.43 2.58 3.14
C GLY A 83 10.49 3.68 2.99
N PRO A 84 11.27 3.96 4.06
CA PRO A 84 12.32 4.96 4.04
C PRO A 84 13.35 4.69 2.94
N ILE A 85 13.83 5.75 2.27
CA ILE A 85 14.85 5.63 1.23
C ILE A 85 16.17 5.13 1.83
N VAL A 86 16.68 4.03 1.27
CA VAL A 86 17.96 3.43 1.65
C VAL A 86 19.02 3.78 0.61
N CYS A 87 18.70 3.72 -0.68
CA CYS A 87 19.59 4.13 -1.77
C CYS A 87 19.10 5.42 -2.41
N LEU A 88 19.73 6.54 -2.06
CA LEU A 88 19.35 7.85 -2.60
C LEU A 88 19.62 7.97 -4.12
N CYS A 89 20.72 7.37 -4.61
CA CYS A 89 21.10 7.46 -6.03
C CYS A 89 20.05 6.96 -7.01
N PHE A 90 19.29 5.93 -6.60
CA PHE A 90 18.30 5.26 -7.43
C PHE A 90 16.90 5.26 -6.80
N ASP A 91 16.69 6.07 -5.76
CA ASP A 91 15.42 6.19 -5.05
C ASP A 91 14.84 4.83 -4.60
N VAL A 92 15.68 3.96 -4.03
CA VAL A 92 15.26 2.62 -3.58
C VAL A 92 15.00 2.62 -2.07
N GLY A 93 13.78 2.25 -1.70
CA GLY A 93 13.32 2.21 -0.31
C GLY A 93 13.52 0.85 0.38
N LEU A 94 13.49 0.88 1.71
CA LEU A 94 13.69 -0.27 2.59
C LEU A 94 12.74 -1.44 2.27
N LYS A 95 11.44 -1.19 2.12
CA LYS A 95 10.44 -2.24 1.87
C LYS A 95 10.65 -2.88 0.50
N THR A 96 11.08 -2.10 -0.50
CA THR A 96 11.46 -2.63 -1.82
C THR A 96 12.64 -3.59 -1.73
N ILE A 97 13.68 -3.23 -0.96
CA ILE A 97 14.87 -4.08 -0.77
C ILE A 97 14.50 -5.38 -0.03
N VAL A 98 13.77 -5.27 1.09
CA VAL A 98 13.35 -6.44 1.88
C VAL A 98 12.46 -7.37 1.06
N SER A 99 11.50 -6.82 0.31
CA SER A 99 10.62 -7.59 -0.57
C SER A 99 11.40 -8.34 -1.65
N ALA A 100 12.34 -7.67 -2.33
CA ALA A 100 13.18 -8.30 -3.36
C ALA A 100 14.09 -9.40 -2.78
N VAL A 101 14.72 -9.14 -1.62
CA VAL A 101 15.55 -10.13 -0.93
C VAL A 101 14.75 -11.39 -0.60
N ALA A 102 13.55 -11.24 -0.05
CA ALA A 102 12.71 -12.38 0.32
C ALA A 102 12.15 -13.13 -0.90
N SER A 103 11.59 -12.41 -1.87
CA SER A 103 10.91 -13.01 -3.03
C SER A 103 11.85 -13.65 -4.05
N GLN A 104 13.04 -13.08 -4.24
CA GLN A 104 14.04 -13.56 -5.21
C GLN A 104 15.23 -14.27 -4.53
N GLN A 105 15.17 -14.47 -3.21
CA GLN A 105 16.20 -15.13 -2.41
C GLN A 105 17.60 -14.51 -2.62
N LEU A 106 17.67 -13.18 -2.64
CA LEU A 106 18.93 -12.46 -2.87
C LEU A 106 19.81 -12.55 -1.63
N THR A 107 21.03 -13.03 -1.79
CA THR A 107 21.94 -13.34 -0.67
C THR A 107 23.17 -12.44 -0.59
N SER A 108 23.32 -11.50 -1.51
CA SER A 108 24.46 -10.58 -1.55
C SER A 108 24.05 -9.17 -1.97
N VAL A 109 24.90 -8.19 -1.63
CA VAL A 109 24.68 -6.78 -2.03
C VAL A 109 24.74 -6.65 -3.56
N GLU A 110 25.57 -7.46 -4.20
CA GLU A 110 25.72 -7.54 -5.65
C GLU A 110 24.43 -8.05 -6.31
N ALA A 111 23.80 -9.08 -5.75
CA ALA A 111 22.53 -9.60 -6.23
C ALA A 111 21.40 -8.56 -6.08
N VAL A 112 21.37 -7.83 -4.95
CA VAL A 112 20.46 -6.69 -4.76
C VAL A 112 20.74 -5.58 -5.78
N GLY A 113 22.01 -5.29 -6.06
CA GLY A 113 22.42 -4.32 -7.07
C GLY A 113 21.98 -4.73 -8.48
N ALA A 114 22.08 -6.01 -8.84
CA ALA A 114 21.60 -6.51 -10.13
C ALA A 114 20.07 -6.40 -10.27
N ALA A 115 19.33 -6.71 -9.20
CA ALA A 115 17.87 -6.68 -9.21
C ALA A 115 17.28 -5.25 -9.15
N LEU A 116 17.89 -4.36 -8.37
CA LEU A 116 17.30 -3.06 -8.02
C LEU A 116 18.17 -1.84 -8.36
N SER A 117 19.37 -2.03 -8.91
CA SER A 117 20.42 -1.00 -9.03
C SER A 117 20.93 -0.42 -7.70
N ALA A 118 20.34 -0.78 -6.56
CA ALA A 118 20.74 -0.26 -5.25
C ALA A 118 22.19 -0.66 -4.92
N GLY A 119 23.05 0.34 -4.67
CA GLY A 119 24.45 0.13 -4.29
C GLY A 119 25.44 0.00 -5.46
N THR A 120 25.03 0.29 -6.69
CA THR A 120 25.89 0.24 -7.90
C THR A 120 26.47 1.59 -8.34
N ASN A 121 26.01 2.72 -7.76
CA ASN A 121 26.53 4.07 -8.05
C ASN A 121 27.55 4.54 -6.99
N CYS A 122 27.14 5.29 -5.96
CA CYS A 122 28.07 5.80 -4.93
C CYS A 122 28.39 4.80 -3.81
N GLY A 123 27.62 3.71 -3.69
CA GLY A 123 27.84 2.63 -2.72
C GLY A 123 27.54 2.96 -1.25
N SER A 124 27.11 4.17 -0.89
CA SER A 124 26.87 4.56 0.53
C SER A 124 25.83 3.70 1.25
N CYS A 125 24.87 3.15 0.51
CA CYS A 125 23.79 2.29 1.02
C CYS A 125 24.20 0.82 1.21
N ARG A 126 25.39 0.39 0.74
CA ARG A 126 25.82 -1.02 0.77
C ARG A 126 25.87 -1.62 2.19
N PRO A 127 26.34 -0.90 3.24
CA PRO A 127 26.30 -1.43 4.61
C PRO A 127 24.87 -1.65 5.12
N ALA A 128 23.93 -0.77 4.77
CA ALA A 128 22.52 -0.92 5.15
C ALA A 128 21.89 -2.11 4.44
N ILE A 129 22.14 -2.28 3.13
CA ILE A 129 21.66 -3.45 2.35
C ILE A 129 22.15 -4.76 2.97
N ARG A 130 23.43 -4.84 3.36
CA ARG A 130 23.99 -6.05 3.98
C ARG A 130 23.25 -6.43 5.26
N ARG A 131 22.99 -5.46 6.15
CA ARG A 131 22.24 -5.69 7.39
C ARG A 131 20.83 -6.20 7.10
N LEU A 132 20.16 -5.64 6.09
CA LEU A 132 18.81 -6.09 5.70
C LEU A 132 18.79 -7.54 5.20
N ILE A 133 19.81 -7.98 4.44
CA ILE A 133 19.97 -9.38 3.99
C ILE A 133 20.17 -10.31 5.20
N GLU A 134 21.03 -9.94 6.13
CA GLU A 134 21.32 -10.71 7.35
C GLU A 134 20.07 -10.86 8.23
N GLN A 135 19.33 -9.77 8.46
CA GLN A 135 18.09 -9.77 9.22
C GLN A 135 17.00 -10.63 8.58
N ASN A 136 16.90 -10.62 7.24
CA ASN A 136 15.91 -11.43 6.55
C ASN A 136 16.19 -12.93 6.70
N ARG A 137 17.47 -13.33 6.70
CA ARG A 137 17.90 -14.71 6.92
C ARG A 137 17.67 -15.19 8.35
N SER A 138 17.83 -14.35 9.37
CA SER A 138 17.56 -14.75 10.75
C SER A 138 16.07 -15.05 11.00
N VAL A 139 15.18 -14.35 10.30
CA VAL A 139 13.72 -14.58 10.40
C VAL A 139 13.29 -15.85 9.65
N ALA A 140 13.94 -16.18 8.52
CA ALA A 140 13.62 -17.39 7.76
C ALA A 140 14.10 -18.69 8.42
N ASN A 141 15.04 -18.61 9.36
CA ASN A 141 15.64 -19.76 10.06
C ASN A 141 15.11 -19.95 11.50
N ALA A 142 14.13 -19.15 11.92
CA ALA A 142 13.45 -19.24 13.22
C ALA A 142 12.04 -19.81 13.03
#